data_AF-A0AA43D2X3-F1
#
_entry.id   AF-A0AA43D2X3-F1
#
_cell.length_a   1.000
_cell.length_b   1.000
_cell.length_c   1.000
_cell.angle_alpha   90.00
_cell.angle_beta   90.00
_cell.angle_gamma   90.00
#
_symmetry.space_group_name_H-M   'P 1'
#
loop_
_entity.id
_entity.type
_entity.pdbx_description
1 polymer ?
#
loop_
_entity_poly.entity_id
_entity_poly.type
_entity_poly.pdbx_seq_one_letter_code
_entity_poly.pdbx_strand_id
1 'polypeptide(L)'
;MKLKHLTLAIVLGGVLNAPALADDRDPRVQAEPLLDPRVLLGGLVTDEDVRLLFAQIRATMLAAAEGREPPPLPEALEKRLEAAGGELRLRGLLAGIALSQIMERAARDAVRELAPPPAPRNAL
;
A
#
# COMPACT_ATOMS: atom_id res chain seq x y z
N MET A 1 -18.00 -32.64 -5.90
CA MET A 1 -17.56 -31.71 -4.83
C MET A 1 -17.17 -30.33 -5.40
N LYS A 2 -18.08 -29.59 -6.05
CA LYS A 2 -17.78 -28.27 -6.66
C LYS A 2 -18.80 -27.16 -6.30
N LEU A 3 -19.63 -27.37 -5.28
CA LEU A 3 -20.70 -26.43 -4.90
C LEU A 3 -20.34 -25.54 -3.69
N LYS A 4 -19.27 -25.87 -2.95
CA LYS A 4 -18.87 -25.14 -1.73
C LYS A 4 -18.01 -23.90 -2.00
N HIS A 5 -17.47 -23.73 -3.20
CA HIS A 5 -16.61 -22.57 -3.54
C HIS A 5 -17.40 -21.44 -4.20
N LEU A 6 -18.60 -21.72 -4.72
CA LEU A 6 -19.45 -20.69 -5.33
C LEU A 6 -20.12 -19.81 -4.26
N THR A 7 -20.50 -20.38 -3.11
CA THR A 7 -21.10 -19.64 -1.99
C THR A 7 -20.11 -18.73 -1.28
N LEU A 8 -18.81 -19.07 -1.26
CA LEU A 8 -17.79 -18.22 -0.63
C LEU A 8 -17.54 -16.93 -1.45
N ALA A 9 -17.60 -17.01 -2.78
CA ALA A 9 -17.39 -15.86 -3.66
C ALA A 9 -18.58 -14.86 -3.62
N ILE A 10 -19.80 -15.35 -3.43
CA ILE A 10 -21.01 -14.51 -3.37
C ILE A 10 -21.07 -13.72 -2.04
N VAL A 11 -20.59 -14.32 -0.93
CA VAL A 11 -20.51 -13.59 0.35
C VAL A 11 -19.39 -12.55 0.35
N LEU A 12 -18.28 -12.82 -0.35
CA LEU A 12 -17.18 -11.84 -0.44
C LEU A 12 -17.50 -10.67 -1.40
N GLY A 13 -18.31 -10.91 -2.44
CA GLY A 13 -18.73 -9.87 -3.40
C GLY A 13 -19.87 -8.97 -2.90
N GLY A 14 -20.70 -9.43 -1.96
CA GLY A 14 -21.85 -8.68 -1.47
C GLY A 14 -21.53 -7.57 -0.46
N VAL A 15 -20.41 -7.65 0.25
CA VAL A 15 -20.06 -6.71 1.33
C VAL A 15 -19.50 -5.38 0.80
N LEU A 16 -19.08 -5.32 -0.47
CA LEU A 16 -18.52 -4.10 -1.07
C LEU A 16 -19.58 -3.14 -1.65
N ASN A 17 -20.88 -3.50 -1.61
CA ASN A 17 -21.95 -2.74 -2.26
C ASN A 17 -23.02 -2.19 -1.29
N ALA A 18 -22.72 -2.11 0.00
CA ALA A 18 -23.59 -1.36 0.93
C ALA A 18 -23.43 0.14 0.63
N PRO A 19 -24.48 0.86 0.22
CA PRO A 19 -24.41 2.31 0.10
C PRO A 19 -24.17 2.87 1.51
N ALA A 20 -23.02 3.51 1.67
CA ALA A 20 -22.63 4.21 2.89
C ALA A 20 -23.71 5.23 3.25
N LEU A 21 -24.48 4.93 4.29
CA LEU A 21 -25.33 5.88 4.98
C LEU A 21 -24.45 6.61 6.01
N ALA A 22 -23.89 7.73 5.54
CA ALA A 22 -23.50 8.92 6.28
C ALA A 22 -22.99 8.76 7.73
N ASP A 23 -21.66 8.78 7.89
CA ASP A 23 -21.02 9.59 8.93
C ASP A 23 -19.79 10.27 8.31
N ASP A 24 -19.56 11.54 8.66
CA ASP A 24 -18.65 12.51 8.00
C ASP A 24 -17.15 12.22 8.28
N ARG A 25 -16.83 10.98 8.66
CA ARG A 25 -15.48 10.51 8.98
C ARG A 25 -15.24 9.11 8.45
N ASP A 26 -15.37 8.93 7.14
CA ASP A 26 -14.93 7.68 6.52
C ASP A 26 -13.41 7.50 6.80
N PRO A 27 -13.00 6.47 7.56
CA PRO A 27 -11.59 6.19 7.85
C PRO A 27 -10.78 5.93 6.58
N ARG A 28 -11.42 5.54 5.47
CA ARG A 28 -10.77 5.35 4.16
C ARG A 28 -10.33 6.69 3.55
N VAL A 29 -11.16 7.71 3.69
CA VAL A 29 -10.86 9.08 3.21
C VAL A 29 -9.69 9.69 4.00
N GLN A 30 -9.54 9.33 5.27
CA GLN A 30 -8.37 9.73 6.09
C GLN A 30 -7.09 8.98 5.73
N ALA A 31 -7.18 7.77 5.16
CA ALA A 31 -6.04 6.95 4.76
C ALA A 31 -5.54 7.22 3.33
N GLU A 32 -6.37 7.77 2.44
CA GLU A 32 -6.01 8.08 1.05
C GLU A 32 -4.70 8.90 0.91
N PRO A 33 -4.47 9.96 1.68
CA PRO A 33 -3.24 10.76 1.53
C PRO A 33 -1.96 9.99 1.92
N LEU A 34 -2.08 9.04 2.86
CA LEU A 34 -0.96 8.21 3.32
C LEU A 34 -0.60 7.11 2.31
N LEU A 35 -1.55 6.76 1.44
CA LEU A 35 -1.39 5.76 0.38
C LEU A 35 -1.14 6.38 -0.99
N ASP A 36 -1.06 7.72 -1.08
CA ASP A 36 -0.72 8.40 -2.34
C ASP A 36 0.67 7.92 -2.81
N PRO A 37 0.77 7.27 -3.98
CA PRO A 37 2.03 6.84 -4.53
C PRO A 37 3.04 7.97 -4.65
N ARG A 38 2.61 9.23 -4.84
CA ARG A 38 3.49 10.39 -4.89
C ARG A 38 4.12 10.72 -3.55
N VAL A 39 3.42 10.47 -2.45
CA VAL A 39 3.94 10.66 -1.09
C VAL A 39 4.91 9.52 -0.75
N LEU A 40 4.56 8.29 -1.12
CA LEU A 40 5.40 7.13 -0.86
C LEU A 40 6.68 7.12 -1.72
N LEU A 41 6.55 7.40 -3.02
CA LEU A 41 7.61 7.31 -4.02
C LEU A 41 8.33 8.65 -4.28
N GLY A 42 7.79 9.76 -3.79
CA GLY A 42 8.34 11.10 -4.03
C GLY A 42 9.77 11.24 -3.53
N GLY A 43 10.66 11.70 -4.41
CA GLY A 43 12.07 11.96 -4.09
C GLY A 43 12.96 10.72 -3.95
N LEU A 44 12.43 9.50 -4.11
CA LEU A 44 13.21 8.26 -4.05
C LEU A 44 14.08 8.05 -5.29
N VAL A 45 13.61 8.50 -6.44
CA VAL A 45 14.28 8.37 -7.73
C VAL A 45 14.55 9.76 -8.27
N THR A 46 15.79 9.99 -8.71
CA THR A 46 16.22 11.24 -9.35
C THR A 46 16.35 11.04 -10.86
N ASP A 47 16.35 12.14 -11.61
CA ASP A 47 16.58 12.11 -13.06
C ASP A 47 17.93 11.47 -13.42
N GLU A 48 18.94 11.64 -12.55
CA GLU A 48 20.25 11.03 -12.71
C GLU A 48 20.20 9.51 -12.57
N ASP A 49 19.42 8.97 -11.64
CA ASP A 49 19.23 7.53 -11.48
C ASP A 49 18.58 6.92 -12.73
N VAL A 50 17.58 7.61 -13.27
CA VAL A 50 16.91 7.21 -14.52
C VAL A 50 17.91 7.24 -15.67
N ARG A 51 18.73 8.30 -15.77
CA ARG A 51 19.76 8.42 -16.80
C ARG A 51 20.77 7.26 -16.74
N LEU A 52 21.25 6.93 -15.55
CA LEU A 52 22.17 5.81 -15.31
C LEU A 52 21.53 4.46 -15.67
N LEU A 53 20.27 4.24 -15.29
CA LEU A 53 19.53 3.03 -15.63
C LEU A 53 19.38 2.88 -17.14
N PHE A 54 18.98 3.94 -17.86
CA PHE A 54 18.84 3.90 -19.31
C PHE A 54 20.19 3.74 -20.04
N ALA A 55 21.27 4.28 -19.48
CA ALA A 55 22.61 4.04 -19.99
C ALA A 55 22.99 2.56 -19.84
N GLN A 56 22.72 1.96 -18.68
CA GLN A 56 22.99 0.54 -18.43
C GLN A 56 22.16 -0.37 -19.34
N ILE A 57 20.86 -0.10 -19.51
CA ILE A 57 19.98 -0.87 -20.40
C ILE A 57 20.52 -0.83 -21.83
N ARG A 58 20.88 0.36 -22.34
CA ARG A 58 21.47 0.48 -23.68
C ARG A 58 22.77 -0.30 -23.82
N ALA A 59 23.66 -0.21 -22.84
CA ALA A 59 24.94 -0.92 -22.86
C ALA A 59 24.74 -2.45 -22.85
N THR A 60 23.79 -2.94 -22.04
CA THR A 60 23.39 -4.36 -22.00
C THR A 60 22.76 -4.82 -23.31
N MET A 61 21.86 -4.03 -23.91
CA MET A 61 21.26 -4.38 -25.20
C MET A 61 22.30 -4.41 -26.32
N LEU A 62 23.27 -3.49 -26.31
CA LEU A 62 24.35 -3.45 -27.28
C LEU A 62 25.30 -4.64 -27.12
N ALA A 63 25.67 -4.99 -25.89
CA ALA A 63 26.45 -6.19 -25.61
C ALA A 63 25.73 -7.47 -26.06
N ALA A 64 24.43 -7.58 -25.78
CA ALA A 64 23.60 -8.70 -26.22
C ALA A 64 23.52 -8.80 -27.75
N ALA A 65 23.38 -7.67 -28.45
CA ALA A 65 23.36 -7.63 -29.91
C ALA A 65 24.70 -8.08 -30.53
N GLU A 66 25.81 -7.86 -29.82
CA GLU A 66 27.15 -8.30 -30.22
C GLU A 66 27.49 -9.72 -29.75
N GLY A 67 26.54 -10.42 -29.09
CA GLY A 67 26.78 -11.75 -28.52
C GLY A 67 27.80 -11.76 -27.37
N ARG A 68 28.04 -10.60 -26.76
CA ARG A 68 28.94 -10.43 -25.61
C ARG A 68 28.15 -10.49 -24.31
N GLU A 69 28.87 -10.76 -23.23
CA GLU A 69 28.29 -10.66 -21.88
C GLU A 69 27.89 -9.21 -21.56
N PRO A 70 26.78 -9.02 -20.83
CA PRO A 70 26.33 -7.70 -20.42
C PRO A 70 27.36 -7.05 -19.49
N PRO A 71 27.53 -5.72 -19.56
CA PRO A 71 28.42 -5.02 -18.66
C PRO A 71 27.91 -5.14 -17.21
N PRO A 72 28.82 -5.17 -16.22
CA PRO A 72 28.42 -5.18 -14.82
C PRO A 72 27.61 -3.94 -14.48
N LEU A 73 26.77 -4.04 -13.44
CA LEU A 73 26.01 -2.90 -12.96
C LEU A 73 26.97 -1.81 -12.45
N PRO A 74 26.78 -0.52 -12.80
CA PRO A 74 27.57 0.55 -12.23
C PRO A 74 27.36 0.60 -10.71
N GLU A 75 28.44 0.65 -9.92
CA GLU A 75 28.34 0.72 -8.46
C GLU A 75 27.45 1.86 -7.97
N ALA A 76 27.49 3.00 -8.68
CA ALA A 76 26.65 4.14 -8.36
C ALA A 76 25.16 3.81 -8.50
N LEU A 77 24.77 3.07 -9.55
CA LEU A 77 23.40 2.64 -9.76
C LEU A 77 22.99 1.58 -8.73
N GLU A 78 23.87 0.63 -8.43
CA GLU A 78 23.64 -0.41 -7.43
C GLU A 78 23.37 0.19 -6.03
N LYS A 79 24.27 1.06 -5.56
CA LYS A 79 24.13 1.75 -4.26
C LYS A 79 22.85 2.58 -4.18
N ARG A 80 22.44 3.20 -5.29
CA ARG A 80 21.19 3.99 -5.36
C ARG A 80 19.94 3.11 -5.31
N LEU A 81 19.95 1.97 -6.00
CA LEU A 81 18.85 1.01 -5.95
C LEU A 81 18.68 0.41 -4.55
N GLU A 82 19.78 0.10 -3.86
CA GLU A 82 19.75 -0.38 -2.48
C GLU A 82 19.19 0.69 -1.52
N ALA A 83 19.68 1.92 -1.62
CA ALA A 83 19.21 3.03 -0.79
C ALA A 83 17.72 3.30 -1.00
N ALA A 84 17.27 3.38 -2.27
CA ALA A 84 15.88 3.58 -2.61
C ALA A 84 14.99 2.42 -2.13
N GLY A 85 15.46 1.18 -2.26
CA GLY A 85 14.75 0.00 -1.76
C GLY A 85 14.57 0.01 -0.24
N GLY A 86 15.63 0.38 0.50
CA GLY A 86 15.59 0.51 1.96
C GLY A 86 14.61 1.58 2.43
N GLU A 87 14.65 2.75 1.79
CA GLU A 87 13.78 3.87 2.15
C GLU A 87 12.32 3.60 1.78
N LEU A 88 12.05 2.99 0.62
CA LEU A 88 10.70 2.58 0.25
C LEU A 88 10.13 1.56 1.25
N ARG A 89 10.94 0.61 1.71
CA ARG A 89 10.53 -0.37 2.72
C ARG A 89 10.18 0.28 4.05
N LEU A 90 10.95 1.28 4.47
CA LEU A 90 10.67 2.05 5.68
C LEU A 90 9.37 2.85 5.55
N ARG A 91 9.20 3.59 4.44
CA ARG A 91 7.98 4.38 4.18
C ARG A 91 6.74 3.49 4.09
N GLY A 92 6.84 2.34 3.44
CA GLY A 92 5.77 1.35 3.36
C GLY A 92 5.40 0.76 4.72
N LEU A 93 6.38 0.47 5.58
CA LEU A 93 6.13 0.01 6.95
C LEU A 93 5.36 1.06 7.76
N LEU A 94 5.80 2.32 7.70
CA LEU A 94 5.14 3.42 8.41
C LEU A 94 3.71 3.64 7.93
N ALA A 95 3.48 3.61 6.61
CA ALA A 95 2.14 3.69 6.03
C ALA A 95 1.26 2.52 6.49
N GLY A 96 1.81 1.30 6.55
CA GLY A 96 1.10 0.12 7.05
C GLY A 96 0.70 0.22 8.52
N ILE A 97 1.58 0.76 9.38
CA ILE A 97 1.29 1.00 10.80
C ILE A 97 0.20 2.06 10.94
N ALA A 98 0.28 3.16 10.20
CA ALA A 98 -0.73 4.21 10.25
C ALA A 98 -2.12 3.67 9.81
N LEU A 99 -2.15 2.88 8.73
CA LEU A 99 -3.38 2.24 8.26
C LEU A 99 -3.97 1.27 9.30
N SER A 100 -3.13 0.49 9.99
CA SER A 100 -3.62 -0.45 11.00
C SER A 100 -4.28 0.27 12.18
N GLN A 101 -3.74 1.41 12.61
CA GLN A 101 -4.31 2.23 13.67
C GLN A 101 -5.67 2.84 13.27
N ILE A 102 -5.78 3.30 12.02
CA ILE A 102 -7.04 3.82 11.48
C ILE A 102 -8.10 2.72 11.46
N MET A 103 -7.74 1.51 11.02
CA MET A 103 -8.66 0.37 10.99
C MET A 103 -9.05 -0.12 12.39
N GLU A 104 -8.12 -0.14 13.35
CA GLU A 104 -8.43 -0.49 14.74
C GLU A 104 -9.44 0.49 15.32
N ARG A 105 -9.24 1.79 15.09
CA ARG A 105 -10.17 2.82 15.55
C ARG A 105 -11.55 2.66 14.93
N ALA A 106 -11.61 2.47 13.61
CA ALA A 106 -12.86 2.24 12.90
C ALA A 106 -13.62 1.00 13.43
N ALA A 107 -12.89 -0.09 13.70
CA ALA A 107 -13.46 -1.30 14.28
C ALA A 107 -13.99 -1.04 15.70
N ARG A 108 -13.25 -0.29 16.52
CA ARG A 108 -13.66 0.06 17.89
C ARG A 108 -14.91 0.96 17.91
N ASP A 109 -14.98 1.92 17.00
CA ASP A 109 -16.12 2.82 16.87
C ASP A 109 -17.37 2.04 16.41
N ALA A 110 -17.24 1.16 15.41
CA ALA A 110 -18.34 0.28 14.98
C ALA A 110 -18.85 -0.64 16.09
N VAL A 111 -17.95 -1.20 16.91
CA VAL A 111 -18.34 -2.02 18.07
C VAL A 111 -19.08 -1.19 19.11
N ARG A 112 -18.69 0.07 19.31
CA ARG A 112 -19.34 0.98 20.27
C ARG A 112 -20.73 1.38 19.84
N GLU A 113 -20.96 1.60 18.54
CA GLU A 113 -22.29 1.91 18.00
C GLU A 113 -23.27 0.73 18.14
N LEU A 114 -22.76 -0.49 18.03
CA LEU A 114 -23.56 -1.71 18.20
C LEU A 114 -23.79 -2.08 19.67
N ALA A 115 -23.10 -1.42 20.61
CA ALA A 115 -23.26 -1.69 22.03
C ALA A 115 -24.63 -1.16 22.52
N PRO A 116 -25.43 -1.97 23.23
CA PRO A 116 -26.70 -1.51 23.78
C PRO A 116 -26.48 -0.34 24.74
N PRO A 117 -27.39 0.65 24.78
CA PRO A 117 -27.26 1.79 25.67
C PRO A 117 -27.14 1.31 27.12
N PRO A 118 -26.28 1.95 27.94
CA PRO A 118 -26.14 1.56 29.33
C PRO A 118 -27.51 1.61 30.00
N ALA A 119 -27.91 0.49 30.61
CA ALA A 119 -29.16 0.43 31.36
C ALA A 119 -29.19 1.59 32.35
N PRO A 120 -30.30 2.34 32.45
CA PRO A 120 -30.38 3.44 33.39
C PRO A 120 -30.03 2.90 34.77
N ARG A 121 -28.95 3.43 35.36
CA ARG A 121 -28.70 3.25 36.78
C ARG A 121 -29.91 3.85 37.47
N ASN A 122 -30.79 2.98 37.94
CA ASN A 122 -31.89 3.38 38.80
C ASN A 122 -31.28 4.22 39.93
N ALA A 123 -31.63 5.50 39.93
CA ALA A 123 -31.63 6.28 41.14
C ALA A 123 -32.69 5.62 42.02
N LEU A 124 -32.23 4.96 43.09
CA LEU A 124 -32.88 4.73 44.39
C LEU A 124 -32.16 3.57 45.11
#